data_AF-A0A4R0YA62-F1
#
_entry.id   AF-A0A4R0YA62-F1
#
_cell.length_a   1.000
_cell.length_b   1.000
_cell.length_c   1.000
_cell.angle_alpha   90.00
_cell.angle_beta   90.00
_cell.angle_gamma   90.00
#
_symmetry.space_group_name_H-M   'P 1'
#
loop_
_entity.id
_entity.type
_entity.pdbx_description
1 polymer ?
#
loop_
_entity_poly.entity_id
_entity_poly.type
_entity_poly.pdbx_seq_one_letter_code
_entity_poly.pdbx_strand_id
1 'polypeptide(L)'
;MHRRPAFAALVLVAFATVAPARAQLATYCGGVIQAEAFGRQVIPGVQAAYSVTLRNAGGQARTLVLVVTAPFTDRPVPSPRSLAPGSRTTIGLGTQMLLGRSPLRDNELAETVRITCQ
;
A
#
# COMPACT_ATOMS: atom_id res chain seq x y z
N MET A 1 22.20 30.46 -59.17
CA MET A 1 22.80 29.96 -57.91
C MET A 1 22.36 30.88 -56.76
N HIS A 2 21.36 30.46 -55.98
CA HIS A 2 20.78 31.27 -54.90
C HIS A 2 20.04 30.40 -53.86
N ARG A 3 20.36 30.63 -52.57
CA ARG A 3 19.58 30.34 -51.34
C ARG A 3 19.43 28.86 -50.93
N ARG A 4 19.43 28.44 -49.67
CA ARG A 4 19.73 28.98 -48.32
C ARG A 4 19.74 27.75 -47.37
N PRO A 5 20.46 27.77 -46.23
CA PRO A 5 20.62 26.62 -45.33
C PRO A 5 19.53 26.56 -44.23
N ALA A 6 19.56 25.43 -43.52
CA ALA A 6 18.96 25.14 -42.21
C ALA A 6 17.45 24.84 -42.18
N PHE A 7 17.08 23.68 -41.63
CA PHE A 7 16.69 23.57 -40.22
C PHE A 7 16.50 22.08 -39.87
N ALA A 8 17.46 21.53 -39.13
CA ALA A 8 17.27 20.30 -38.39
C ALA A 8 16.47 20.64 -37.12
N ALA A 9 15.26 20.12 -37.00
CA ALA A 9 14.50 20.14 -35.75
C ALA A 9 14.32 18.70 -35.29
N LEU A 10 15.23 18.32 -34.40
CA LEU A 10 15.29 17.02 -33.74
C LEU A 10 14.21 17.01 -32.65
N VAL A 11 13.07 16.39 -32.93
CA VAL A 11 11.99 16.22 -31.95
C VAL A 11 12.37 15.09 -31.00
N LEU A 12 12.99 15.45 -29.88
CA LEU A 12 13.19 14.57 -28.73
C LEU A 12 11.84 14.36 -28.05
N VAL A 13 11.16 13.25 -28.39
CA VAL A 13 10.02 12.76 -27.61
C VAL A 13 10.57 12.16 -26.33
N ALA A 14 10.60 12.96 -25.27
CA ALA A 14 10.85 12.47 -23.92
C ALA A 14 9.65 11.61 -23.50
N PHE A 15 9.80 10.29 -23.58
CA PHE A 15 8.90 9.35 -22.92
C PHE A 15 9.07 9.51 -21.40
N ALA A 16 8.32 10.42 -20.80
CA ALA A 16 8.09 10.40 -19.37
C ALA A 16 7.28 9.13 -19.07
N THR A 17 7.96 8.09 -18.63
CA THR A 17 7.33 6.93 -18.02
C THR A 17 6.68 7.42 -16.72
N VAL A 18 5.39 7.80 -16.81
CA VAL A 18 4.54 7.99 -15.64
C VAL A 18 4.48 6.63 -14.95
N ALA A 19 5.34 6.42 -13.95
CA ALA A 19 5.17 5.31 -13.04
C ALA A 19 3.72 5.40 -12.51
N PRO A 20 2.97 4.28 -12.47
CA PRO A 20 1.62 4.33 -11.96
C PRO A 20 1.72 4.85 -10.53
N ALA A 21 1.21 6.06 -10.30
CA ALA A 21 0.98 6.57 -8.97
C ALA A 21 -0.08 5.65 -8.37
N ARG A 22 0.37 4.56 -7.73
CA ARG A 22 -0.49 3.77 -6.87
C ARG A 22 -0.98 4.75 -5.81
N ALA A 23 -2.23 5.15 -5.92
CA ALA A 23 -2.86 6.03 -4.96
C ALA A 23 -2.62 5.42 -3.58
N GLN A 24 -1.81 6.10 -2.76
CA GLN A 24 -1.56 5.64 -1.39
C GLN A 24 -2.91 5.52 -0.70
N LEU A 25 -3.23 4.33 -0.20
CA LEU A 25 -4.56 4.02 0.33
C LEU A 25 -4.75 4.59 1.74
N ALA A 26 -3.66 4.68 2.52
CA ALA A 26 -3.62 5.33 3.82
C ALA A 26 -2.19 5.70 4.21
N THR A 27 -2.03 6.72 5.05
CA THR A 27 -0.74 7.12 5.61
C THR A 27 -0.78 7.18 7.13
N TYR A 28 0.31 6.78 7.77
CA TYR A 28 0.46 6.69 9.22
C TYR A 28 1.75 7.37 9.68
N CYS A 29 1.82 7.68 10.97
CA CYS A 29 3.04 8.16 11.61
C CYS A 29 3.61 9.42 10.95
N GLY A 30 2.76 10.44 10.78
CA GLY A 30 3.15 11.70 10.13
C GLY A 30 3.45 11.57 8.63
N GLY A 31 2.88 10.56 7.96
CA GLY A 31 3.07 10.35 6.52
C GLY A 31 4.24 9.42 6.15
N VAL A 32 5.04 9.00 7.14
CA VAL A 32 6.27 8.22 6.93
C VAL A 32 5.96 6.76 6.59
N ILE A 33 4.95 6.18 7.23
CA ILE A 33 4.50 4.82 6.91
C ILE A 33 3.30 4.89 5.99
N GLN A 34 3.39 4.26 4.82
CA GLN A 34 2.38 4.31 3.78
C GLN A 34 1.79 2.91 3.55
N ALA A 35 0.47 2.78 3.58
CA ALA A 35 -0.20 1.59 3.05
C ALA A 35 -0.28 1.72 1.53
N GLU A 36 0.55 0.95 0.82
CA GLU A 36 0.61 0.95 -0.64
C GLU A 36 -0.46 0.05 -1.26
N ALA A 37 -0.90 -1.00 -0.54
CA ALA A 37 -1.92 -1.92 -1.01
C ALA A 37 -2.63 -2.61 0.17
N PHE A 38 -3.93 -2.87 -0.01
CA PHE A 38 -4.65 -3.87 0.77
C PHE A 38 -4.82 -5.12 -0.08
N GLY A 39 -4.40 -6.25 0.47
CA GLY A 39 -4.51 -7.55 -0.17
C GLY A 39 -5.75 -8.28 0.32
N ARG A 40 -6.40 -9.00 -0.59
CA ARG A 40 -7.56 -9.82 -0.28
C ARG A 40 -7.55 -11.10 -1.10
N GLN A 41 -7.59 -12.23 -0.41
CA GLN A 41 -7.77 -13.54 -1.02
C GLN A 41 -9.14 -14.08 -0.62
N VAL A 42 -9.98 -14.40 -1.59
CA VAL A 42 -11.37 -14.81 -1.37
C VAL A 42 -11.52 -16.27 -1.76
N ILE A 43 -12.04 -17.07 -0.82
CA ILE A 43 -12.64 -18.38 -1.10
C ILE A 43 -14.15 -18.14 -1.18
N PRO A 44 -14.75 -18.13 -2.38
CA PRO A 44 -16.15 -17.74 -2.56
C PRO A 44 -17.10 -18.54 -1.67
N GLY A 45 -17.99 -17.84 -0.97
CA GLY A 45 -18.98 -18.45 -0.07
C GLY A 45 -18.42 -18.99 1.25
N VAL A 46 -17.11 -18.96 1.46
CA VAL A 46 -16.45 -19.51 2.65
C VAL A 46 -15.81 -18.39 3.47
N GLN A 47 -14.71 -17.83 2.99
CA GLN A 47 -13.91 -16.87 3.77
C GLN A 47 -13.10 -15.91 2.89
N ALA A 48 -12.74 -14.77 3.46
CA ALA A 48 -11.72 -13.87 2.92
C ALA A 48 -10.54 -13.77 3.89
N ALA A 49 -9.33 -13.80 3.37
CA ALA A 49 -8.11 -13.45 4.08
C ALA A 49 -7.64 -12.06 3.63
N TYR A 50 -7.23 -11.24 4.59
CA TYR A 50 -6.84 -9.86 4.35
C TYR A 50 -5.37 -9.62 4.72
N SER A 51 -4.72 -8.72 3.99
CA SER A 51 -3.38 -8.27 4.28
C SER A 51 -3.21 -6.79 3.95
N VAL A 52 -2.16 -6.17 4.47
CA VAL A 52 -1.73 -4.81 4.12
C VAL A 52 -0.26 -4.82 3.77
N THR A 53 0.10 -4.14 2.67
CA THR A 53 1.49 -3.86 2.33
C THR A 53 1.84 -2.45 2.77
N LEU A 54 2.77 -2.35 3.71
CA LEU A 54 3.29 -1.10 4.26
C LEU A 54 4.67 -0.79 3.68
N ARG A 55 4.92 0.49 3.43
CA ARG A 55 6.24 1.02 3.07
C ARG A 55 6.68 2.06 4.08
N ASN A 56 7.93 2.00 4.51
CA ASN A 56 8.57 3.13 5.18
C ASN A 56 9.18 4.06 4.13
N ALA A 57 8.52 5.19 3.88
CA ALA A 57 8.99 6.22 2.95
C ALA A 57 9.95 7.22 3.62
N GLY A 58 10.23 7.08 4.91
CA GLY A 58 11.17 7.94 5.64
C GLY A 58 12.62 7.55 5.43
N GLY A 59 13.52 8.47 5.79
CA GLY A 59 14.97 8.26 5.76
C GLY A 59 15.54 7.50 6.96
N GLN A 60 14.72 7.09 7.92
CA GLN A 60 15.14 6.38 9.14
C GLN A 60 14.26 5.16 9.39
N ALA A 61 14.82 4.17 10.09
CA ALA A 61 14.04 3.02 10.54
C ALA A 61 12.91 3.48 11.46
N ARG A 62 11.76 2.81 11.39
CA ARG A 62 10.59 3.13 12.21
C ARG A 62 10.06 1.88 12.88
N THR A 63 9.82 1.98 14.18
CA THR A 63 9.14 0.93 14.92
C THR A 63 7.65 1.23 14.92
N LEU A 64 6.84 0.26 14.48
CA LEU A 64 5.40 0.38 14.43
C LEU A 64 4.72 -0.76 15.19
N VAL A 65 3.52 -0.47 15.69
CA VAL A 65 2.59 -1.47 16.23
C VAL A 65 1.31 -1.39 15.39
N LEU A 66 0.96 -2.52 14.78
CA LEU A 66 -0.27 -2.65 14.00
C LEU A 66 -1.36 -3.32 14.86
N VAL A 67 -2.53 -2.70 14.89
CA VAL A 67 -3.72 -3.19 15.58
C VAL A 67 -4.85 -3.33 14.57
N VAL A 68 -5.52 -4.49 14.58
CA VAL A 68 -6.69 -4.77 13.75
C VAL A 68 -7.95 -4.65 14.63
N THR A 69 -8.79 -3.67 14.35
CA THR A 69 -10.00 -3.39 15.14
C THR A 69 -11.20 -4.24 14.70
N ALA A 70 -11.22 -4.69 13.45
CA ALA A 70 -12.26 -5.59 12.97
C ALA A 70 -12.21 -6.95 13.70
N PRO A 71 -13.35 -7.64 13.86
CA PRO A 71 -13.44 -8.94 14.51
C PRO A 71 -13.04 -10.09 13.56
N PHE A 72 -11.87 -9.99 12.95
CA PHE A 72 -11.31 -11.08 12.14
C PHE A 72 -10.82 -12.24 13.03
N THR A 73 -10.84 -13.44 12.48
CA THR A 73 -10.13 -14.61 13.01
C THR A 73 -8.64 -14.52 12.64
N ASP A 74 -7.77 -15.16 13.43
CA ASP A 74 -6.32 -15.20 13.19
C ASP A 74 -5.64 -13.83 13.05
N ARG A 75 -6.15 -12.82 13.79
CA ARG A 75 -5.56 -11.49 13.79
C ARG A 75 -4.12 -11.54 14.30
N PRO A 76 -3.21 -10.74 13.73
CA PRO A 76 -1.87 -10.62 14.28
C PRO A 76 -1.96 -10.06 15.70
N VAL A 77 -1.21 -10.65 16.62
CA VAL A 77 -1.03 -10.09 17.96
C VAL A 77 -0.32 -8.73 17.80
N PRO A 78 -0.81 -7.65 18.42
CA PRO A 78 -0.12 -6.37 18.43
C PRO A 78 1.29 -6.51 19.01
N SER A 79 2.30 -6.28 18.18
CA SER A 79 3.70 -6.35 18.58
C SER A 79 4.53 -5.31 17.84
N PRO A 80 5.59 -4.76 18.46
CA PRO A 80 6.50 -3.84 17.80
C PRO A 80 7.20 -4.50 16.61
N ARG A 81 7.28 -3.79 15.48
CA ARG A 81 7.98 -4.21 14.26
C ARG A 81 8.80 -3.06 13.71
N SER A 82 10.08 -3.30 13.47
CA SER A 82 10.95 -2.32 12.83
C SER A 82 10.89 -2.45 11.32
N LEU A 83 10.67 -1.33 10.62
CA LEU A 83 10.76 -1.22 9.17
C LEU A 83 11.96 -0.33 8.83
N ALA A 84 12.93 -0.89 8.12
CA ALA A 84 14.07 -0.16 7.60
C ALA A 84 13.66 0.96 6.62
N PRO A 85 14.47 2.01 6.43
CA PRO A 85 14.20 3.06 5.44
C PRO A 85 13.98 2.47 4.04
N GLY A 86 12.95 2.94 3.33
CA GLY A 86 12.61 2.50 1.97
C GLY A 86 12.05 1.08 1.86
N SER A 87 12.04 0.31 2.95
CA SER A 87 11.60 -1.08 2.93
C SER A 87 10.08 -1.23 2.82
N ARG A 88 9.66 -2.40 2.34
CA ARG A 88 8.25 -2.83 2.27
C ARG A 88 8.05 -4.08 3.09
N THR A 89 6.89 -4.21 3.70
CA THR A 89 6.48 -5.43 4.41
C THR A 89 4.99 -5.69 4.20
N THR A 90 4.60 -6.96 4.13
CA THR A 90 3.20 -7.36 4.05
C THR A 90 2.80 -8.04 5.35
N ILE A 91 1.72 -7.57 5.96
CA ILE A 91 1.21 -8.07 7.24
C ILE A 91 -0.18 -8.66 7.00
N GLY A 92 -0.38 -9.91 7.41
CA GLY A 92 -1.71 -10.51 7.46
C GLY A 92 -2.56 -9.84 8.52
N LEU A 93 -3.79 -9.44 8.16
CA LEU A 93 -4.74 -8.79 9.06
C LEU A 93 -5.69 -9.79 9.73
N GLY A 94 -5.81 -10.99 9.17
CA GLY A 94 -6.71 -12.04 9.63
C GLY A 94 -7.70 -12.46 8.56
N THR A 95 -8.67 -13.27 8.96
CA THR A 95 -9.69 -13.86 8.10
C THR A 95 -11.11 -13.49 8.53
N GLN A 96 -12.05 -13.52 7.60
CA GLN A 96 -13.47 -13.29 7.85
C GLN A 96 -14.31 -14.34 7.11
N MET A 97 -15.28 -14.93 7.80
CA MET A 97 -16.27 -15.80 7.18
C MET A 97 -17.27 -14.98 6.35
N LEU A 98 -17.55 -15.43 5.13
CA LEU A 98 -18.32 -14.70 4.12
C LEU A 98 -19.79 -15.14 4.00
N LEU A 99 -20.37 -15.70 5.06
CA LEU A 99 -21.75 -16.24 5.13
C LEU A 99 -22.83 -15.32 4.53
N GLY A 100 -22.97 -15.30 3.20
CA GLY A 100 -23.77 -14.32 2.44
C GLY A 100 -23.22 -12.87 2.45
N ARG A 101 -22.04 -12.62 3.02
CA ARG A 101 -21.43 -11.28 3.11
C ARG A 101 -20.42 -11.05 2.00
N SER A 102 -20.38 -9.82 1.49
CA SER A 102 -19.31 -9.42 0.58
C SER A 102 -17.99 -9.24 1.34
N PRO A 103 -16.84 -9.58 0.73
CA PRO A 103 -15.54 -9.24 1.29
C PRO A 103 -15.32 -7.73 1.38
N LEU A 104 -14.59 -7.30 2.41
CA LEU A 104 -14.26 -5.89 2.63
C LEU A 104 -13.36 -5.34 1.52
N ARG A 105 -13.67 -4.14 1.06
CA ARG A 105 -12.91 -3.35 0.09
C ARG A 105 -11.74 -2.63 0.76
N ASP A 106 -10.82 -2.10 -0.04
CA ASP A 106 -9.57 -1.53 0.44
C ASP A 106 -9.79 -0.34 1.39
N ASN A 107 -10.77 0.52 1.12
CA ASN A 107 -11.14 1.63 1.99
C ASN A 107 -11.73 1.15 3.32
N GLU A 108 -12.58 0.12 3.28
CA GLU A 108 -13.13 -0.49 4.50
C GLU A 108 -12.02 -1.16 5.32
N LEU A 109 -11.06 -1.83 4.66
CA LEU A 109 -9.90 -2.41 5.34
C LEU A 109 -9.02 -1.35 6.00
N ALA A 110 -8.81 -0.20 5.34
CA ALA A 110 -8.08 0.92 5.93
C ALA A 110 -8.73 1.42 7.23
N GLU A 111 -10.06 1.44 7.30
CA GLU A 111 -10.78 1.83 8.52
C GLU A 111 -10.61 0.83 9.66
N THR A 112 -10.30 -0.43 9.37
CA THR A 112 -10.11 -1.51 10.36
C THR A 112 -8.69 -1.63 10.90
N VAL A 113 -7.74 -0.87 10.33
CA VAL A 113 -6.34 -0.90 10.73
C VAL A 113 -5.99 0.37 11.49
N ARG A 114 -5.26 0.21 12.60
CA ARG A 114 -4.64 1.31 13.34
C ARG A 114 -3.16 1.02 13.47
N ILE A 115 -2.32 1.98 13.11
CA ILE A 115 -0.88 1.89 13.24
C ILE A 115 -0.39 3.04 14.11
N THR A 116 0.33 2.69 15.16
CA THR A 116 1.09 3.65 15.97
C THR A 116 2.58 3.46 15.69
N CYS A 117 3.35 4.54 15.71
CA CYS A 117 4.80 4.46 15.62
C CYS A 117 5.44 5.00 16.89
N GLN A 118 6.63 4.48 17.17
CA GLN A 118 7.54 4.93 18.21
C GLN A 118 8.81 5.49 17.55
#